data_AF-A0A943Q105-F1
#
_entry.id   AF-A0A943Q105-F1
#
_cell.length_a   1.000
_cell.length_b   1.000
_cell.length_c   1.000
_cell.angle_alpha   90.00
_cell.angle_beta   90.00
_cell.angle_gamma   90.00
#
_symmetry.space_group_name_H-M   'P 1'
#
loop_
_entity.id
_entity.type
_entity.pdbx_description
1 polymer ?
#
loop_
_entity_poly.entity_id
_entity_poly.type
_entity_poly.pdbx_seq_one_letter_code
_entity_poly.pdbx_strand_id
1 'polypeptide(L)'
;MGMAASQARLLSITARLTDNENSGQDISYSKIRLADQTEQVNTDYLNALKATKLTVLTGFNGSEEVYTDISYNLMTGYNTLAAGQQYVVTDKKGRVLVTQKQKEAYEASNGYLNGFLAAYGYSQADIDITKNSDASDEDKALTEQKIHDAWDRYLTSVDLHYGDEEHGLDFGYVSFSDEPYDGYVTYTDLATGETKALNYEGTTQEQRELYDYAVALTEAYYGTSDSANKLDTAAKAENQTFIKYLTNIFNKMQSSGYYVEADETKTLKDNAWFEDQLRSGDLQLEYYSATEKKFVSTSIDADSSIQEVEDEREIAIVEREYQMKLEEIEQQDTKFDMELKKLDTEHNALQTEYDSVKNVIDKNVEKSFQIFS
;
A
#
# COMPACT_ATOMS: atom_id res chain seq x y z
N MET A 1 49.51 -53.20 48.78
CA MET A 1 48.33 -52.37 48.45
C MET A 1 48.33 -51.79 47.02
N GLY A 2 49.39 -51.89 46.21
CA GLY A 2 49.58 -50.91 45.13
C GLY A 2 48.84 -51.11 43.80
N MET A 3 48.93 -52.30 43.16
CA MET A 3 48.69 -52.39 41.71
C MET A 3 47.25 -52.16 41.26
N ALA A 4 46.26 -52.77 41.91
CA ALA A 4 44.85 -52.58 41.53
C ALA A 4 44.37 -51.14 41.76
N ALA A 5 44.83 -50.50 42.84
CA ALA A 5 44.50 -49.10 43.13
C ALA A 5 45.19 -48.14 42.15
N SER A 6 46.45 -48.39 41.76
CA SER A 6 47.13 -47.58 40.74
C SER A 6 46.55 -47.76 39.34
N GLN A 7 46.13 -48.98 38.97
CA GLN A 7 45.45 -49.24 37.69
C GLN A 7 44.07 -48.57 37.64
N ALA A 8 43.29 -48.62 38.73
CA ALA A 8 42.01 -47.92 38.83
C ALA A 8 42.18 -46.40 38.72
N ARG A 9 43.23 -45.84 39.35
CA ARG A 9 43.56 -44.42 39.22
C ARG A 9 43.99 -44.05 37.80
N LEU A 10 44.81 -44.87 37.15
CA LEU A 10 45.22 -44.66 35.75
C LEU A 10 43.99 -44.59 34.83
N LEU A 11 43.08 -45.56 34.95
CA LEU A 11 41.81 -45.59 34.22
C LEU A 11 40.96 -44.34 34.47
N SER A 12 40.89 -43.88 35.72
CA SER A 12 40.16 -42.65 36.06
C SER A 12 40.79 -41.39 35.45
N ILE A 13 42.12 -41.29 35.41
CA ILE A 13 42.81 -40.16 34.77
C ILE A 13 42.62 -40.22 33.25
N THR A 14 42.70 -41.41 32.64
CA THR A 14 42.42 -41.59 31.21
C THR A 14 41.00 -41.16 30.85
N ALA A 15 39.99 -41.54 31.63
CA ALA A 15 38.62 -41.09 31.41
C ALA A 15 38.51 -39.56 31.47
N ARG A 16 39.15 -38.91 32.46
CA ARG A 16 39.16 -37.45 32.58
C ARG A 16 39.92 -36.75 31.44
N LEU A 17 41.00 -37.34 30.93
CA LEU A 17 41.71 -36.84 29.75
C LEU A 17 40.82 -36.89 28.51
N THR A 18 40.14 -38.01 28.29
CA THR A 18 39.18 -38.16 27.18
C THR A 18 38.00 -37.19 27.31
N ASP A 19 37.45 -36.99 28.51
CA ASP A 19 36.38 -36.01 28.75
C ASP A 19 36.84 -34.57 28.47
N ASN A 20 38.09 -34.24 28.85
CA ASN A 20 38.70 -32.94 28.59
C ASN A 20 38.92 -32.72 27.08
N GLU A 21 39.45 -33.72 26.37
CA GLU A 21 39.62 -33.68 24.90
C GLU A 21 38.27 -33.54 24.18
N ASN A 22 37.24 -34.26 24.61
CA ASN A 22 35.89 -34.12 24.08
C ASN A 22 35.34 -32.70 24.30
N SER A 23 35.52 -32.15 25.52
CA SER A 23 35.10 -30.79 25.83
C SER A 23 35.82 -29.75 24.95
N GLY A 24 37.11 -29.96 24.67
CA GLY A 24 37.89 -29.10 23.78
C GLY A 24 37.39 -29.16 22.34
N GLN A 25 37.04 -30.37 21.85
CA GLN A 25 36.42 -30.53 20.53
C GLN A 25 35.06 -29.82 20.46
N ASP A 26 34.19 -29.96 21.47
CA ASP A 26 32.89 -29.31 21.53
C ASP A 26 32.99 -27.79 21.47
N ILE A 27 33.97 -27.20 22.16
CA ILE A 27 34.24 -25.77 22.10
C ILE A 27 34.78 -25.39 20.71
N SER A 28 35.68 -26.18 20.13
CA SER A 28 36.21 -25.93 18.78
C SER A 28 35.10 -25.94 17.72
N TYR A 29 34.16 -26.89 17.78
CA TYR A 29 32.96 -26.87 16.94
C TYR A 29 32.08 -25.65 17.18
N SER A 30 31.99 -25.18 18.43
CA SER A 30 31.26 -23.96 18.77
C SER A 30 31.90 -22.72 18.16
N LYS A 31 33.24 -22.64 18.13
CA LYS A 31 33.97 -21.56 17.42
C LYS A 31 33.73 -21.58 15.92
N ILE A 32 33.67 -22.76 15.29
CA ILE A 32 33.33 -22.86 13.85
C ILE A 32 31.93 -22.28 13.60
N ARG A 33 30.94 -22.62 14.45
CA ARG A 33 29.59 -22.03 14.34
C ARG A 33 29.59 -20.51 14.53
N LEU A 34 30.42 -19.96 15.42
CA LEU A 34 30.56 -18.50 15.56
C LEU A 34 31.15 -17.86 14.29
N ALA A 35 32.10 -18.53 13.63
CA ALA A 35 32.65 -18.06 12.36
C ALA A 35 31.57 -18.03 11.26
N ASP A 36 30.76 -19.10 11.16
CA ASP A 36 29.62 -19.17 10.24
C ASP A 36 28.60 -18.05 10.54
N GLN A 37 28.30 -17.81 11.83
CA GLN A 37 27.43 -16.70 12.25
C GLN A 37 28.00 -15.33 11.88
N THR A 38 29.32 -15.15 11.99
CA THR A 38 30.00 -13.91 11.60
C THR A 38 29.84 -13.64 10.11
N GLU A 39 30.02 -14.68 9.28
CA GLU A 39 29.83 -14.59 7.83
C GLU A 39 28.38 -14.25 7.47
N GLN A 40 27.42 -14.90 8.14
CA GLN A 40 25.99 -14.62 7.95
C GLN A 40 25.65 -13.17 8.31
N VAL A 41 26.09 -12.70 9.48
CA VAL A 41 25.84 -11.33 9.96
C VAL A 41 26.43 -10.29 9.01
N ASN A 42 27.62 -10.55 8.46
CA ASN A 42 28.22 -9.69 7.44
C ASN A 42 27.44 -9.71 6.12
N THR A 43 26.96 -10.88 5.68
CA THR A 43 26.14 -11.00 4.47
C THR A 43 24.81 -10.26 4.61
N ASP A 44 24.13 -10.39 5.74
CA ASP A 44 22.88 -9.70 6.04
C ASP A 44 23.08 -8.18 6.04
N TYR A 45 24.16 -7.70 6.65
CA TYR A 45 24.54 -6.29 6.64
C TYR A 45 24.81 -5.77 5.21
N LEU A 46 25.58 -6.50 4.40
CA LEU A 46 25.85 -6.11 3.01
C LEU A 46 24.60 -6.10 2.13
N ASN A 47 23.61 -6.96 2.43
CA ASN A 47 22.33 -6.95 1.73
C ASN A 47 21.48 -5.75 2.14
N ALA A 48 21.46 -5.41 3.43
CA ALA A 48 20.75 -4.23 3.92
C ALA A 48 21.37 -2.92 3.41
N LEU A 49 22.68 -2.85 3.22
CA LEU A 49 23.33 -1.68 2.59
C LEU A 49 22.89 -1.45 1.14
N LYS A 50 22.39 -2.48 0.45
CA LYS A 50 21.86 -2.36 -0.90
C LYS A 50 20.36 -2.08 -0.91
N ALA A 51 19.71 -2.08 0.25
CA ALA A 51 18.29 -1.81 0.34
C ALA A 51 18.05 -0.33 -0.03
N THR A 52 17.24 -0.16 -1.07
CA THR A 52 16.77 1.13 -1.53
C THR A 52 15.31 1.27 -1.14
N LYS A 53 14.85 2.52 -1.07
CA LYS A 53 13.45 2.87 -0.90
C LYS A 53 12.95 3.73 -2.05
N LEU A 54 11.65 3.67 -2.29
CA LEU A 54 10.99 4.55 -3.26
C LEU A 54 10.49 5.81 -2.55
N THR A 55 10.86 6.96 -3.11
CA THR A 55 10.40 8.27 -2.66
C THR A 55 9.74 9.01 -3.82
N VAL A 56 8.86 9.95 -3.49
CA VAL A 56 8.05 10.66 -4.49
C VAL A 56 8.17 12.16 -4.27
N LEU A 57 8.28 12.92 -5.37
CA LEU A 57 8.31 14.37 -5.34
C LEU A 57 6.93 14.95 -4.94
N THR A 58 6.88 15.48 -3.73
CA THR A 58 5.65 16.01 -3.12
C THR A 58 5.53 17.53 -3.19
N GLY A 59 6.64 18.24 -3.39
CA GLY A 59 6.61 19.68 -3.52
C GLY A 59 8.00 20.29 -3.61
N PHE A 60 8.05 21.61 -3.36
CA PHE A 60 9.27 22.40 -3.37
C PHE A 60 9.32 23.31 -2.14
N ASN A 61 10.47 23.37 -1.47
CA ASN A 61 10.78 24.36 -0.45
C ASN A 61 11.66 25.45 -1.07
N GLY A 62 11.03 26.48 -1.64
CA GLY A 62 11.74 27.44 -2.49
C GLY A 62 12.16 26.78 -3.81
N SER A 63 13.46 26.61 -4.03
CA SER A 63 14.00 25.91 -5.19
C SER A 63 14.40 24.46 -4.90
N GLU A 64 14.28 24.00 -3.65
CA GLU A 64 14.67 22.64 -3.25
C GLU A 64 13.49 21.69 -3.39
N GLU A 65 13.71 20.56 -4.05
CA GLU A 65 12.73 19.48 -4.20
C GLU A 65 12.50 18.75 -2.87
N VAL A 66 11.24 18.46 -2.55
CA VAL A 66 10.84 17.77 -1.32
C VAL A 66 10.29 16.38 -1.64
N TYR A 67 11.01 15.37 -1.19
CA TYR A 67 10.66 13.96 -1.38
C TYR A 67 10.09 13.35 -0.09
N THR A 68 9.07 12.51 -0.25
CA THR A 68 8.47 11.71 0.83
C THR A 68 8.43 10.25 0.42
N ASP A 69 8.58 9.34 1.39
CA ASP A 69 8.49 7.89 1.16
C ASP A 69 7.17 7.54 0.46
N ILE A 70 7.24 6.65 -0.53
CA ILE A 70 6.07 6.26 -1.32
C ILE A 70 5.02 5.64 -0.41
N SER A 71 3.75 5.97 -0.66
CA SER A 71 2.62 5.33 0.00
C SER A 71 1.40 5.35 -0.91
N TYR A 72 0.48 4.42 -0.69
CA TYR A 72 -0.77 4.36 -1.45
C TYR A 72 -1.54 5.69 -1.36
N ASN A 73 -1.67 6.24 -0.14
CA ASN A 73 -2.38 7.50 0.08
C ASN A 73 -1.69 8.69 -0.61
N LEU A 74 -0.35 8.70 -0.65
CA LEU A 74 0.38 9.74 -1.33
C LEU A 74 0.21 9.66 -2.84
N MET A 75 0.31 8.46 -3.42
CA MET A 75 0.19 8.28 -4.87
C MET A 75 -1.23 8.53 -5.37
N THR A 76 -2.23 7.98 -4.70
CA THR A 76 -3.62 8.06 -5.15
C THR A 76 -4.37 9.29 -4.64
N GLY A 77 -3.77 10.06 -3.73
CA GLY A 77 -4.39 11.23 -3.11
C GLY A 77 -4.63 12.39 -4.07
N TYR A 78 -5.57 13.26 -3.70
CA TYR A 78 -5.84 14.47 -4.46
C TYR A 78 -4.79 15.56 -4.18
N ASN A 79 -4.14 16.07 -5.23
CA ASN A 79 -3.13 17.14 -5.16
C ASN A 79 -1.99 16.87 -4.14
N THR A 80 -1.63 15.61 -3.94
CA THR A 80 -0.56 15.18 -3.03
C THR A 80 0.82 15.21 -3.68
N LEU A 81 0.87 15.22 -5.02
CA LEU A 81 2.11 15.15 -5.81
C LEU A 81 2.42 16.50 -6.45
N ALA A 82 3.71 16.84 -6.53
CA ALA A 82 4.15 18.12 -7.11
C ALA A 82 3.78 18.26 -8.59
N ALA A 83 3.78 17.15 -9.33
CA ALA A 83 3.44 17.11 -10.75
C ALA A 83 1.95 17.37 -11.02
N GLY A 84 1.09 17.35 -9.99
CA GLY A 84 -0.37 17.50 -10.14
C GLY A 84 -1.04 16.36 -10.92
N GLN A 85 -0.29 15.30 -11.23
CA GLN A 85 -0.79 14.11 -11.90
C GLN A 85 -1.63 13.27 -10.94
N GLN A 86 -2.76 12.76 -11.42
CA GLN A 86 -3.59 11.82 -10.69
C GLN A 86 -3.15 10.40 -11.00
N TYR A 87 -2.93 9.58 -9.97
CA TYR A 87 -2.63 8.16 -10.12
C TYR A 87 -3.74 7.28 -9.55
N VAL A 88 -3.81 6.08 -10.10
CA VAL A 88 -4.52 4.94 -9.51
C VAL A 88 -3.57 3.75 -9.42
N VAL A 89 -3.90 2.83 -8.54
CA VAL A 89 -3.17 1.57 -8.36
C VAL A 89 -4.06 0.45 -8.88
N THR A 90 -3.50 -0.45 -9.68
CA THR A 90 -4.21 -1.61 -10.23
C THR A 90 -3.52 -2.91 -9.88
N ASP A 91 -4.29 -4.01 -9.83
CA ASP A 91 -3.71 -5.36 -9.77
C ASP A 91 -3.25 -5.82 -11.16
N LYS A 92 -2.59 -6.98 -11.22
CA LYS A 92 -2.21 -7.66 -12.48
C LYS A 92 -3.37 -7.92 -13.46
N LYS A 93 -4.63 -7.80 -13.02
CA LYS A 93 -5.84 -7.97 -13.85
C LYS A 93 -6.43 -6.64 -14.31
N GLY A 94 -5.84 -5.50 -13.93
CA GLY A 94 -6.31 -4.15 -14.24
C GLY A 94 -7.43 -3.64 -13.33
N ARG A 95 -7.83 -4.39 -12.31
CA ARG A 95 -8.84 -3.92 -11.33
C ARG A 95 -8.21 -2.87 -10.44
N VAL A 96 -8.96 -1.83 -10.12
CA VAL A 96 -8.45 -0.73 -9.31
C VAL A 96 -8.50 -1.07 -7.84
N LEU A 97 -7.38 -0.87 -7.15
CA LEU A 97 -7.33 -0.88 -5.71
C LEU A 97 -7.97 0.41 -5.20
N VAL A 98 -9.00 0.28 -4.38
CA VAL A 98 -9.72 1.43 -3.79
C VAL A 98 -9.78 1.30 -2.28
N THR A 99 -10.03 2.43 -1.61
CA THR A 99 -10.32 2.45 -0.17
C THR A 99 -11.71 1.93 0.14
N GLN A 100 -11.94 1.50 1.38
CA GLN A 100 -13.25 1.06 1.83
C GLN A 100 -14.33 2.16 1.66
N LYS A 101 -13.97 3.44 1.89
CA LYS A 101 -14.85 4.59 1.67
C LYS A 101 -15.28 4.75 0.20
N GLN A 102 -14.34 4.57 -0.74
CA GLN A 102 -14.63 4.66 -2.18
C GLN A 102 -15.55 3.52 -2.62
N LYS A 103 -15.31 2.30 -2.12
CA LYS A 103 -16.20 1.16 -2.35
C LYS A 103 -17.62 1.45 -1.86
N GLU A 104 -17.77 1.88 -0.60
CA GLU A 104 -19.09 2.16 0.00
C GLU A 104 -19.85 3.23 -0.78
N ALA A 105 -19.16 4.32 -1.18
CA ALA A 105 -19.74 5.36 -2.01
C ALA A 105 -20.22 4.83 -3.37
N TYR A 106 -19.44 3.96 -4.00
CA TYR A 106 -19.76 3.37 -5.30
C TYR A 106 -20.93 2.38 -5.22
N GLU A 107 -20.96 1.53 -4.19
CA GLU A 107 -22.05 0.58 -3.96
C GLU A 107 -23.36 1.32 -3.61
N ALA A 108 -23.29 2.34 -2.75
CA ALA A 108 -24.45 3.16 -2.38
C ALA A 108 -24.99 3.97 -3.58
N SER A 109 -24.13 4.33 -4.53
CA SER A 109 -24.56 5.06 -5.72
C SER A 109 -25.25 4.18 -6.75
N ASN A 110 -25.33 2.85 -6.58
CA ASN A 110 -25.87 1.92 -7.58
C ASN A 110 -25.25 2.11 -8.98
N GLY A 111 -23.98 2.53 -9.02
CA GLY A 111 -23.29 2.81 -10.27
C GLY A 111 -23.68 4.13 -10.93
N TYR A 112 -24.24 5.09 -10.19
CA TYR A 112 -24.51 6.48 -10.60
C TYR A 112 -23.41 7.46 -10.22
N LEU A 113 -22.95 8.30 -11.16
CA LEU A 113 -21.89 9.28 -10.88
C LEU A 113 -22.37 10.32 -9.86
N ASN A 114 -23.59 10.82 -10.02
CA ASN A 114 -24.18 11.79 -9.09
C ASN A 114 -24.28 11.23 -7.66
N GLY A 115 -24.74 9.99 -7.52
CA GLY A 115 -24.81 9.34 -6.21
C GLY A 115 -23.42 9.16 -5.59
N PHE A 116 -22.41 8.84 -6.41
CA PHE A 116 -21.03 8.72 -5.95
C PHE A 116 -20.47 10.06 -5.50
N LEU A 117 -20.62 11.11 -6.30
CA LEU A 117 -20.19 12.47 -5.95
C LEU A 117 -20.92 12.98 -4.69
N ALA A 118 -22.22 12.71 -4.57
CA ALA A 118 -23.02 13.11 -3.41
C ALA A 118 -22.54 12.45 -2.11
N ALA A 119 -22.05 11.20 -2.15
CA ALA A 119 -21.43 10.54 -1.00
C ALA A 119 -20.13 11.25 -0.52
N TYR A 120 -19.51 12.04 -1.39
CA TYR A 120 -18.39 12.92 -1.07
C TYR A 120 -18.80 14.38 -0.79
N GLY A 121 -20.08 14.72 -0.92
CA GLY A 121 -20.57 16.09 -0.73
C GLY A 121 -20.50 16.97 -1.98
N TYR A 122 -20.37 16.38 -3.18
CA TYR A 122 -20.19 17.11 -4.44
C TYR A 122 -21.27 16.82 -5.47
N SER A 123 -21.43 17.73 -6.43
CA SER A 123 -22.26 17.54 -7.63
C SER A 123 -21.53 18.03 -8.87
N GLN A 124 -21.71 17.33 -10.00
CA GLN A 124 -21.16 17.75 -11.30
C GLN A 124 -21.90 18.94 -11.93
N ALA A 125 -23.00 19.41 -11.32
CA ALA A 125 -23.75 20.56 -11.82
C ALA A 125 -22.85 21.81 -11.92
N ASP A 126 -22.85 22.47 -13.07
CA ASP A 126 -22.06 23.67 -13.34
C ASP A 126 -22.91 24.95 -13.46
N ILE A 127 -24.05 24.96 -12.76
CA ILE A 127 -24.96 26.11 -12.64
C ILE A 127 -24.83 26.80 -11.27
N ASP A 128 -24.98 28.11 -11.28
CA ASP A 128 -24.89 29.00 -10.11
C ASP A 128 -26.25 29.57 -9.67
N ILE A 129 -27.30 29.37 -10.48
CA ILE A 129 -28.65 29.90 -10.29
C ILE A 129 -29.61 28.75 -9.99
N THR A 130 -30.51 28.95 -9.03
CA THR A 130 -31.64 28.06 -8.75
C THR A 130 -32.96 28.71 -9.18
N LYS A 131 -34.00 27.91 -9.42
CA LYS A 131 -35.33 28.39 -9.84
C LYS A 131 -35.96 29.40 -8.87
N ASN A 132 -35.73 29.19 -7.57
CA ASN A 132 -36.28 30.02 -6.50
C ASN A 132 -35.37 31.20 -6.09
N SER A 133 -34.28 31.45 -6.82
CA SER A 133 -33.39 32.58 -6.55
C SER A 133 -34.01 33.94 -6.94
N ASP A 134 -33.46 35.02 -6.40
CA ASP A 134 -33.79 36.41 -6.77
C ASP A 134 -33.08 36.87 -8.07
N ALA A 135 -32.51 35.93 -8.86
CA ALA A 135 -31.87 36.23 -10.14
C ALA A 135 -32.88 36.77 -11.17
N SER A 136 -32.37 37.46 -12.19
CA SER A 136 -33.21 38.04 -13.25
C SER A 136 -33.89 36.95 -14.09
N ASP A 137 -35.03 37.27 -14.71
CA ASP A 137 -35.72 36.35 -15.61
C ASP A 137 -34.84 35.95 -16.82
N GLU A 138 -33.93 36.85 -17.25
CA GLU A 138 -32.95 36.57 -18.31
C GLU A 138 -31.93 35.50 -17.88
N ASP A 139 -31.42 35.58 -16.66
CA ASP A 139 -30.45 34.61 -16.12
C ASP A 139 -31.08 33.22 -15.90
N LYS A 140 -32.35 33.21 -15.46
CA LYS A 140 -33.14 31.98 -15.30
C LYS A 140 -33.40 31.31 -16.65
N ALA A 141 -33.82 32.08 -17.66
CA ALA A 141 -34.02 31.58 -19.01
C ALA A 141 -32.73 31.00 -19.63
N LEU A 142 -31.58 31.64 -19.39
CA LEU A 142 -30.28 31.11 -19.84
C LEU A 142 -29.92 29.78 -19.14
N THR A 143 -30.24 29.65 -17.85
CA THR A 143 -30.00 28.41 -17.10
C THR A 143 -30.92 27.28 -17.56
N GLU A 144 -32.19 27.59 -17.80
CA GLU A 144 -33.14 26.65 -18.41
C GLU A 144 -32.64 26.18 -19.77
N GLN A 145 -32.17 27.08 -20.63
CA GLN A 145 -31.60 26.71 -21.92
C GLN A 145 -30.45 25.69 -21.80
N LYS A 146 -29.55 25.84 -20.81
CA LYS A 146 -28.49 24.84 -20.56
C LYS A 146 -29.03 23.47 -20.20
N ILE A 147 -30.13 23.41 -19.44
CA ILE A 147 -30.80 22.16 -19.08
C ILE A 147 -31.40 21.51 -20.32
N HIS A 148 -32.06 22.30 -21.18
CA HIS A 148 -32.57 21.83 -22.47
C HIS A 148 -31.45 21.27 -23.34
N ASP A 149 -30.37 22.04 -23.55
CA ASP A 149 -29.23 21.61 -24.36
C ASP A 149 -28.61 20.30 -23.83
N ALA A 150 -28.56 20.12 -22.50
CA ALA A 150 -28.05 18.90 -21.89
C ALA A 150 -28.97 17.69 -22.13
N TRP A 151 -30.28 17.86 -21.94
CA TRP A 151 -31.27 16.81 -22.22
C TRP A 151 -31.35 16.48 -23.70
N ASP A 152 -31.30 17.47 -24.60
CA ASP A 152 -31.32 17.28 -26.04
C ASP A 152 -30.11 16.45 -26.50
N ARG A 153 -28.93 16.73 -25.97
CA ARG A 153 -27.72 15.94 -26.25
C ARG A 153 -27.89 14.49 -25.80
N TYR A 154 -28.45 14.24 -24.62
CA TYR A 154 -28.70 12.89 -24.14
C TYR A 154 -29.77 12.18 -24.98
N LEU A 155 -30.94 12.79 -25.18
CA LEU A 155 -32.07 12.22 -25.92
C LEU A 155 -31.70 11.89 -27.36
N THR A 156 -30.99 12.80 -28.03
CA THR A 156 -30.43 12.58 -29.38
C THR A 156 -29.47 11.39 -29.36
N SER A 157 -28.63 11.25 -28.32
CA SER A 157 -27.67 10.16 -28.23
C SER A 157 -28.32 8.77 -28.11
N VAL A 158 -29.55 8.69 -27.60
CA VAL A 158 -30.33 7.45 -27.45
C VAL A 158 -31.46 7.30 -28.47
N ASP A 159 -31.47 8.15 -29.51
CA ASP A 159 -32.49 8.16 -30.58
C ASP A 159 -33.93 8.38 -30.09
N LEU A 160 -34.09 9.05 -28.94
CA LEU A 160 -35.39 9.45 -28.42
C LEU A 160 -35.71 10.88 -28.84
N HIS A 161 -36.84 11.05 -29.51
CA HIS A 161 -37.32 12.35 -29.99
C HIS A 161 -38.72 12.57 -29.43
N TYR A 162 -38.88 13.61 -28.61
CA TYR A 162 -40.16 14.01 -28.04
C TYR A 162 -40.52 15.41 -28.57
N GLY A 163 -41.68 15.54 -29.24
CA GLY A 163 -42.12 16.79 -29.87
C GLY A 163 -41.39 17.15 -31.17
N ASP A 164 -42.00 18.01 -31.98
CA ASP A 164 -41.47 18.57 -33.24
C ASP A 164 -40.69 19.91 -33.05
N GLU A 165 -39.98 20.31 -34.11
CA GLU A 165 -38.68 21.05 -34.21
C GLU A 165 -38.36 22.31 -33.37
N GLU A 166 -39.18 22.80 -32.44
CA GLU A 166 -38.83 23.97 -31.61
C GLU A 166 -39.40 23.84 -30.17
N HIS A 167 -38.59 23.34 -29.22
CA HIS A 167 -38.82 23.47 -27.76
C HIS A 167 -40.16 22.95 -27.19
N GLY A 168 -40.59 21.74 -27.56
CA GLY A 168 -41.87 21.15 -27.10
C GLY A 168 -41.88 20.54 -25.69
N LEU A 169 -40.78 20.57 -24.93
CA LEU A 169 -40.68 19.94 -23.60
C LEU A 169 -40.33 20.96 -22.52
N ASP A 170 -41.05 20.94 -21.41
CA ASP A 170 -40.65 21.61 -20.17
C ASP A 170 -40.04 20.59 -19.20
N PHE A 171 -38.82 20.85 -18.71
CA PHE A 171 -38.12 19.94 -17.80
C PHE A 171 -38.32 20.37 -16.35
N GLY A 172 -38.42 19.40 -15.43
CA GLY A 172 -38.58 19.69 -14.02
C GLY A 172 -38.03 18.60 -13.11
N TYR A 173 -37.95 18.90 -11.82
CA TYR A 173 -37.63 17.94 -10.77
C TYR A 173 -38.74 17.95 -9.72
N VAL A 174 -39.30 16.78 -9.42
CA VAL A 174 -40.35 16.66 -8.40
C VAL A 174 -39.70 16.17 -7.11
N SER A 175 -39.79 16.94 -6.04
CA SER A 175 -39.22 16.57 -4.73
C SER A 175 -39.97 15.39 -4.11
N PHE A 176 -39.31 14.58 -3.28
CA PHE A 176 -39.94 13.42 -2.64
C PHE A 176 -41.17 13.81 -1.78
N SER A 177 -42.36 13.32 -2.13
CA SER A 177 -43.67 13.56 -1.48
C SER A 177 -44.60 12.33 -1.60
N ASP A 178 -45.92 12.52 -1.73
CA ASP A 178 -46.91 11.46 -1.96
C ASP A 178 -47.45 11.44 -3.42
N GLU A 179 -46.82 12.16 -4.34
CA GLU A 179 -47.27 12.34 -5.74
C GLU A 179 -46.54 11.41 -6.72
N PRO A 180 -47.12 11.13 -7.91
CA PRO A 180 -46.41 10.40 -8.95
C PRO A 180 -45.14 11.15 -9.39
N TYR A 181 -44.03 10.41 -9.58
CA TYR A 181 -42.73 10.90 -10.09
C TYR A 181 -41.83 11.64 -9.08
N ASP A 182 -42.17 11.55 -7.80
CA ASP A 182 -41.37 12.06 -6.71
C ASP A 182 -39.94 11.49 -6.66
N GLY A 183 -38.96 12.40 -6.66
CA GLY A 183 -37.53 12.11 -6.72
C GLY A 183 -36.96 11.94 -8.13
N TYR A 184 -37.78 12.11 -9.17
CA TYR A 184 -37.35 11.93 -10.55
C TYR A 184 -37.31 13.26 -11.31
N VAL A 185 -36.39 13.33 -12.28
CA VAL A 185 -36.47 14.32 -13.33
C VAL A 185 -37.66 13.97 -14.23
N THR A 186 -38.42 14.98 -14.62
CA THR A 186 -39.61 14.85 -15.44
C THR A 186 -39.53 15.76 -16.65
N TYR A 187 -40.27 15.41 -17.69
CA TYR A 187 -40.59 16.31 -18.78
C TYR A 187 -42.10 16.41 -18.95
N THR A 188 -42.56 17.58 -19.37
CA THR A 188 -43.95 17.82 -19.75
C THR A 188 -43.99 18.20 -21.23
N ASP A 189 -44.70 17.40 -22.02
CA ASP A 189 -44.97 17.73 -23.42
C ASP A 189 -45.93 18.92 -23.48
N LEU A 190 -45.50 20.03 -24.07
CA LEU A 190 -46.26 21.27 -24.15
C LEU A 190 -47.46 21.20 -25.11
N ALA A 191 -47.46 20.26 -26.06
CA ALA A 191 -48.56 20.06 -27.00
C ALA A 191 -49.69 19.22 -26.37
N THR A 192 -49.34 18.21 -25.57
CA THR A 192 -50.31 17.29 -24.95
C THR A 192 -50.63 17.60 -23.49
N GLY A 193 -49.74 18.33 -22.80
CA GLY A 193 -49.80 18.58 -21.36
C GLY A 193 -49.48 17.35 -20.50
N GLU A 194 -48.95 16.28 -21.09
CA GLU A 194 -48.63 15.04 -20.38
C GLU A 194 -47.23 15.11 -19.73
N THR A 195 -47.17 14.84 -18.43
CA THR A 195 -45.91 14.77 -17.66
C THR A 195 -45.46 13.32 -17.47
N LYS A 196 -44.16 13.05 -17.70
CA LYS A 196 -43.53 11.73 -17.54
C LYS A 196 -42.16 11.85 -16.87
N ALA A 197 -41.74 10.79 -16.18
CA ALA A 197 -40.37 10.68 -15.66
C ALA A 197 -39.35 10.36 -16.77
N LEU A 198 -38.17 10.97 -16.68
CA LEU A 198 -37.01 10.73 -17.54
C LEU A 198 -36.09 9.69 -16.91
N ASN A 199 -36.17 8.46 -17.42
CA ASN A 199 -35.28 7.37 -17.02
C ASN A 199 -34.06 7.27 -17.94
N TYR A 200 -33.04 6.55 -17.48
CA TYR A 200 -31.91 6.17 -18.32
C TYR A 200 -32.32 5.06 -19.31
N GLU A 201 -32.10 5.31 -20.60
CA GLU A 201 -32.47 4.47 -21.76
C GLU A 201 -31.24 4.14 -22.63
N GLY A 202 -30.06 4.60 -22.21
CA GLY A 202 -28.81 4.35 -22.93
C GLY A 202 -28.22 2.95 -22.71
N THR A 203 -27.19 2.65 -23.49
CA THR A 203 -26.42 1.40 -23.43
C THR A 203 -24.91 1.62 -23.37
N THR A 204 -24.43 2.84 -23.64
CA THR A 204 -23.00 3.19 -23.58
C THR A 204 -22.67 4.06 -22.37
N GLN A 205 -21.39 4.07 -21.99
CA GLN A 205 -20.89 4.91 -20.91
C GLN A 205 -21.04 6.40 -21.23
N GLU A 206 -20.80 6.80 -22.47
CA GLU A 206 -20.95 8.20 -22.90
C GLU A 206 -22.41 8.67 -22.77
N GLN A 207 -23.37 7.83 -23.17
CA GLN A 207 -24.80 8.14 -23.00
C GLN A 207 -25.17 8.26 -21.52
N ARG A 208 -24.53 7.45 -20.66
CA ARG A 208 -24.75 7.50 -19.22
C ARG A 208 -24.21 8.77 -18.59
N GLU A 209 -23.02 9.20 -19.00
CA GLU A 209 -22.45 10.48 -18.56
C GLU A 209 -23.32 11.68 -18.98
N LEU A 210 -23.85 11.66 -20.20
CA LEU A 210 -24.79 12.69 -20.67
C LEU A 210 -26.08 12.73 -19.84
N TYR A 211 -26.65 11.56 -19.52
CA TYR A 211 -27.83 11.45 -18.65
C TYR A 211 -27.55 11.99 -17.24
N ASP A 212 -26.50 11.49 -16.58
CA ASP A 212 -26.15 11.88 -15.22
C ASP A 212 -25.88 13.40 -15.15
N TYR A 213 -25.24 13.97 -16.18
CA TYR A 213 -25.03 15.43 -16.28
C TYR A 213 -26.33 16.22 -16.39
N ALA A 214 -27.25 15.82 -17.29
CA ALA A 214 -28.53 16.49 -17.45
C ALA A 214 -29.39 16.41 -16.18
N VAL A 215 -29.37 15.26 -15.49
CA VAL A 215 -30.02 15.09 -14.19
C VAL A 215 -29.44 16.05 -13.14
N ALA A 216 -28.11 16.17 -13.06
CA ALA A 216 -27.45 17.04 -12.08
C ALA A 216 -27.84 18.52 -12.27
N LEU A 217 -27.90 19.02 -13.50
CA LEU A 217 -28.35 20.39 -13.78
C LEU A 217 -29.81 20.60 -13.40
N THR A 218 -30.66 19.63 -13.74
CA THR A 218 -32.10 19.71 -13.46
C THR A 218 -32.37 19.70 -11.96
N GLU A 219 -31.73 18.80 -11.21
CA GLU A 219 -31.84 18.74 -9.75
C GLU A 219 -31.30 20.02 -9.11
N ALA A 220 -30.17 20.56 -9.58
CA ALA A 220 -29.61 21.79 -9.03
C ALA A 220 -30.50 23.03 -9.29
N TYR A 221 -31.18 23.10 -10.44
CA TYR A 221 -32.03 24.26 -10.76
C TYR A 221 -33.43 24.14 -10.15
N TYR A 222 -34.09 22.99 -10.33
CA TYR A 222 -35.49 22.77 -9.92
C TYR A 222 -35.63 22.19 -8.52
N GLY A 223 -34.59 21.60 -7.95
CA GLY A 223 -34.62 20.92 -6.66
C GLY A 223 -34.94 21.88 -5.51
N THR A 224 -35.97 21.53 -4.74
CA THR A 224 -36.33 22.22 -3.49
C THR A 224 -35.74 21.55 -2.24
N SER A 225 -35.16 20.35 -2.39
CA SER A 225 -34.68 19.54 -1.27
C SER A 225 -33.25 19.86 -0.84
N ASP A 226 -33.00 19.64 0.44
CA ASP A 226 -31.72 19.73 1.14
C ASP A 226 -30.59 18.83 0.58
N SER A 227 -30.83 18.03 -0.48
CA SER A 227 -29.89 17.00 -0.98
C SER A 227 -28.85 17.52 -1.96
N ALA A 228 -29.25 18.22 -3.04
CA ALA A 228 -28.30 18.76 -4.03
C ALA A 228 -27.87 20.21 -3.75
N ASN A 229 -28.74 21.03 -3.16
CA ASN A 229 -28.43 22.42 -2.81
C ASN A 229 -27.38 22.56 -1.69
N LYS A 230 -27.09 21.48 -0.96
CA LYS A 230 -26.03 21.43 0.06
C LYS A 230 -24.70 20.91 -0.48
N LEU A 231 -24.64 20.49 -1.74
CA LEU A 231 -23.43 19.92 -2.34
C LEU A 231 -22.55 21.03 -2.92
N ASP A 232 -21.25 20.78 -2.89
CA ASP A 232 -20.28 21.60 -3.58
C ASP A 232 -20.33 21.31 -5.09
N THR A 233 -20.80 22.29 -5.85
CA THR A 233 -21.06 22.16 -7.30
C THR A 233 -19.86 22.58 -8.14
N ALA A 234 -19.80 22.12 -9.39
CA ALA A 234 -18.79 22.50 -10.38
C ALA A 234 -18.92 23.95 -10.87
N ALA A 235 -19.99 24.66 -10.51
CA ALA A 235 -20.14 26.09 -10.80
C ALA A 235 -19.06 26.93 -10.11
N LYS A 236 -18.59 26.47 -8.95
CA LYS A 236 -17.43 27.05 -8.26
C LYS A 236 -16.14 26.47 -8.81
N ALA A 237 -15.24 27.33 -9.26
CA ALA A 237 -13.98 26.91 -9.90
C ALA A 237 -13.11 26.04 -8.98
N GLU A 238 -13.12 26.28 -7.66
CA GLU A 238 -12.35 25.49 -6.68
C GLU A 238 -12.78 24.02 -6.58
N ASN A 239 -14.03 23.71 -6.96
CA ASN A 239 -14.57 22.36 -6.86
C ASN A 239 -14.31 21.53 -8.12
N GLN A 240 -14.14 22.17 -9.27
CA GLN A 240 -14.07 21.51 -10.58
C GLN A 240 -12.96 20.46 -10.65
N THR A 241 -11.78 20.77 -10.12
CA THR A 241 -10.63 19.85 -10.16
C THR A 241 -10.82 18.64 -9.26
N PHE A 242 -11.44 18.81 -8.09
CA PHE A 242 -11.73 17.69 -7.19
C PHE A 242 -12.87 16.81 -7.71
N ILE A 243 -13.93 17.42 -8.25
CA ILE A 243 -15.01 16.69 -8.92
C ILE A 243 -14.44 15.85 -10.07
N LYS A 244 -13.58 16.45 -10.92
CA LYS A 244 -12.91 15.73 -12.00
C LYS A 244 -12.05 14.57 -11.49
N TYR A 245 -11.32 14.76 -10.39
CA TYR A 245 -10.54 13.70 -9.74
C TYR A 245 -11.43 12.52 -9.32
N LEU A 246 -12.58 12.79 -8.69
CA LEU A 246 -13.56 11.76 -8.30
C LEU A 246 -14.20 11.09 -9.51
N THR A 247 -14.60 11.85 -10.53
CA THR A 247 -15.16 11.34 -11.79
C THR A 247 -14.21 10.38 -12.48
N ASN A 248 -12.92 10.72 -12.55
CA ASN A 248 -11.91 9.84 -13.13
C ASN A 248 -11.80 8.50 -12.39
N ILE A 249 -11.81 8.54 -11.05
CA ILE A 249 -11.77 7.30 -10.23
C ILE A 249 -13.02 6.47 -10.48
N PHE A 250 -14.20 7.10 -10.44
CA PHE A 250 -15.47 6.44 -10.68
C PHE A 250 -15.52 5.75 -12.06
N ASN A 251 -15.12 6.46 -13.12
CA ASN A 251 -15.07 5.93 -14.48
C ASN A 251 -14.09 4.77 -14.61
N LYS A 252 -12.95 4.85 -13.91
CA LYS A 252 -11.98 3.75 -13.87
C LYS A 252 -12.54 2.54 -13.11
N MET A 253 -13.23 2.74 -11.98
CA MET A 253 -13.91 1.66 -11.25
C MET A 253 -14.99 0.98 -12.11
N GLN A 254 -15.75 1.74 -12.90
CA GLN A 254 -16.76 1.20 -13.83
C GLN A 254 -16.12 0.38 -14.95
N SER A 255 -15.06 0.89 -15.57
CA SER A 255 -14.47 0.31 -16.78
C SER A 255 -13.60 -0.92 -16.52
N SER A 256 -12.84 -0.95 -15.42
CA SER A 256 -11.91 -2.04 -15.12
C SER A 256 -12.25 -2.85 -13.88
N GLY A 257 -13.34 -2.50 -13.19
CA GLY A 257 -13.69 -3.08 -11.91
C GLY A 257 -12.75 -2.60 -10.78
N TYR A 258 -13.10 -2.98 -9.55
CA TYR A 258 -12.34 -2.58 -8.37
C TYR A 258 -12.21 -3.73 -7.36
N TYR A 259 -11.30 -3.56 -6.41
CA TYR A 259 -11.17 -4.40 -5.23
C TYR A 259 -10.67 -3.58 -4.04
N VAL A 260 -10.84 -4.13 -2.85
CA VAL A 260 -10.38 -3.56 -1.58
C VAL A 260 -9.52 -4.59 -0.87
N GLU A 261 -8.57 -4.12 -0.07
CA GLU A 261 -7.83 -4.99 0.85
C GLU A 261 -8.61 -5.22 2.13
N ALA A 262 -8.49 -6.43 2.69
CA ALA A 262 -9.25 -6.83 3.87
C ALA A 262 -8.80 -6.10 5.15
N ASP A 263 -7.51 -5.77 5.24
CA ASP A 263 -6.92 -5.05 6.36
C ASP A 263 -6.07 -3.89 5.85
N GLU A 264 -6.69 -2.71 5.68
CA GLU A 264 -6.01 -1.50 5.21
C GLU A 264 -4.81 -1.13 6.09
N THR A 265 -4.77 -1.52 7.38
CA THR A 265 -3.68 -1.15 8.29
C THR A 265 -2.38 -1.89 8.02
N LYS A 266 -2.48 -3.09 7.43
CA LYS A 266 -1.35 -3.93 7.01
C LYS A 266 -1.09 -3.90 5.51
N THR A 267 -1.84 -3.06 4.79
CA THR A 267 -1.79 -2.97 3.33
C THR A 267 -1.68 -1.51 2.90
N LEU A 268 -2.76 -0.85 2.51
CA LEU A 268 -2.76 0.52 1.97
C LEU A 268 -2.11 1.56 2.91
N LYS A 269 -2.15 1.34 4.23
CA LYS A 269 -1.57 2.22 5.24
C LYS A 269 -0.16 1.80 5.67
N ASP A 270 0.34 0.70 5.14
CA ASP A 270 1.71 0.22 5.33
C ASP A 270 2.54 0.55 4.08
N ASN A 271 3.44 1.52 4.22
CA ASN A 271 4.29 1.98 3.13
C ASN A 271 5.24 0.87 2.64
N ALA A 272 5.74 0.02 3.55
CA ALA A 272 6.66 -1.05 3.20
C ALA A 272 5.95 -2.13 2.37
N TRP A 273 4.73 -2.48 2.76
CA TRP A 273 3.89 -3.37 1.96
C TRP A 273 3.62 -2.77 0.58
N PHE A 274 3.21 -1.51 0.51
CA PHE A 274 2.88 -0.88 -0.76
C PHE A 274 4.09 -0.84 -1.71
N GLU A 275 5.26 -0.49 -1.19
CA GLU A 275 6.50 -0.51 -1.95
C GLU A 275 6.88 -1.91 -2.42
N ASP A 276 6.84 -2.91 -1.55
CA ASP A 276 7.14 -4.31 -1.89
C ASP A 276 6.24 -4.83 -3.02
N GLN A 277 4.94 -4.53 -2.96
CA GLN A 277 3.99 -4.95 -3.99
C GLN A 277 4.20 -4.24 -5.34
N LEU A 278 4.69 -3.00 -5.35
CA LEU A 278 5.09 -2.31 -6.58
C LEU A 278 6.37 -2.95 -7.16
N ARG A 279 7.35 -3.28 -6.32
CA ARG A 279 8.61 -3.93 -6.74
C ARG A 279 8.40 -5.35 -7.25
N SER A 280 7.49 -6.12 -6.62
CA SER A 280 7.11 -7.46 -7.08
C SER A 280 6.25 -7.44 -8.36
N GLY A 281 5.73 -6.26 -8.72
CA GLY A 281 4.81 -6.04 -9.83
C GLY A 281 3.41 -6.61 -9.58
N ASP A 282 3.07 -6.96 -8.34
CA ASP A 282 1.70 -7.33 -7.93
C ASP A 282 0.74 -6.15 -8.01
N LEU A 283 1.25 -4.95 -7.69
CA LEU A 283 0.59 -3.67 -7.92
C LEU A 283 1.26 -2.92 -9.08
N GLN A 284 0.43 -2.21 -9.84
CA GLN A 284 0.86 -1.38 -10.97
C GLN A 284 0.34 0.04 -10.78
N LEU A 285 1.13 1.01 -11.23
CA LEU A 285 0.73 2.40 -11.25
C LEU A 285 0.18 2.78 -12.62
N GLU A 286 -0.89 3.56 -12.63
CA GLU A 286 -1.39 4.21 -13.83
C GLU A 286 -1.65 5.68 -13.52
N TYR A 287 -1.23 6.58 -14.41
CA TYR A 287 -1.52 8.02 -14.30
C TYR A 287 -2.61 8.42 -15.29
N TYR A 288 -3.39 9.44 -14.94
CA TYR A 288 -4.40 10.00 -15.84
C TYR A 288 -3.76 10.85 -16.94
N SER A 289 -3.85 10.41 -18.20
CA SER A 289 -3.39 11.17 -19.35
C SER A 289 -4.48 12.13 -19.83
N ALA A 290 -4.23 13.44 -19.73
CA ALA A 290 -5.15 14.46 -20.24
C ALA A 290 -5.32 14.40 -21.76
N THR A 291 -4.30 13.95 -22.48
CA THR A 291 -4.29 13.80 -23.94
C THR A 291 -5.15 12.61 -24.37
N GLU A 292 -4.97 11.45 -23.73
CA GLU A 292 -5.70 10.23 -24.09
C GLU A 292 -7.05 10.11 -23.37
N LYS A 293 -7.31 10.97 -22.38
CA LYS A 293 -8.52 10.98 -21.53
C LYS A 293 -8.78 9.64 -20.84
N LYS A 294 -7.70 8.95 -20.43
CA LYS A 294 -7.75 7.67 -19.72
C LYS A 294 -6.50 7.47 -18.86
N PHE A 295 -6.56 6.49 -17.97
CA PHE A 295 -5.39 6.04 -17.22
C PHE A 295 -4.43 5.24 -18.11
N VAL A 296 -3.13 5.55 -18.01
CA VAL A 296 -2.04 4.93 -18.76
C VAL A 296 -1.03 4.36 -17.77
N SER A 297 -0.61 3.12 -17.99
CA SER A 297 0.35 2.43 -17.13
C SER A 297 1.74 3.08 -17.15
N THR A 298 2.36 3.11 -15.98
CA THR A 298 3.73 3.58 -15.75
C THR A 298 4.46 2.57 -14.86
N SER A 299 5.77 2.69 -14.77
CA SER A 299 6.62 1.87 -13.89
C SER A 299 7.43 2.74 -12.96
N ILE A 300 7.88 2.16 -11.85
CA ILE A 300 8.73 2.84 -10.86
C ILE A 300 9.98 3.47 -11.49
N ASP A 301 10.54 2.85 -12.53
CA ASP A 301 11.75 3.33 -13.23
C ASP A 301 11.48 4.39 -14.30
N ALA A 302 10.25 4.43 -14.83
CA ALA A 302 9.88 5.32 -15.94
C ALA A 302 9.16 6.58 -15.47
N ASP A 303 8.64 6.57 -14.24
CA ASP A 303 7.90 7.70 -13.69
C ASP A 303 8.86 8.79 -13.19
N SER A 304 8.72 9.99 -13.75
CA SER A 304 9.58 11.13 -13.37
C SER A 304 9.35 11.63 -11.94
N SER A 305 8.23 11.27 -11.32
CA SER A 305 7.88 11.72 -9.97
C SER A 305 8.46 10.81 -8.89
N ILE A 306 8.89 9.60 -9.25
CA ILE A 306 9.39 8.56 -8.35
C ILE A 306 10.91 8.52 -8.44
N GLN A 307 11.56 8.42 -7.29
CA GLN A 307 12.99 8.26 -7.17
C GLN A 307 13.31 7.10 -6.24
N GLU A 308 14.24 6.26 -6.68
CA GLU A 308 14.83 5.22 -5.86
C GLU A 308 16.08 5.78 -5.18
N VAL A 309 16.08 5.76 -3.84
CA VAL A 309 17.16 6.32 -3.02
C VAL A 309 17.61 5.32 -1.96
N GLU A 310 18.84 5.45 -1.48
CA GLU A 310 19.33 4.66 -0.35
C GLU A 310 18.57 5.03 0.93
N ASP A 311 18.16 4.04 1.73
CA ASP A 311 17.51 4.30 3.00
C ASP A 311 18.53 4.53 4.12
N GLU A 312 19.10 5.75 4.16
CA GLU A 312 20.15 6.12 5.12
C GLU A 312 19.78 5.85 6.59
N ARG A 313 18.50 5.95 6.95
CA ARG A 313 18.05 5.72 8.34
C ARG A 313 18.06 4.24 8.67
N GLU A 314 17.55 3.41 7.77
CA GLU A 314 17.56 1.96 7.94
C GLU A 314 19.00 1.44 7.92
N ILE A 315 19.84 1.94 7.01
CA ILE A 315 21.28 1.65 6.97
C ILE A 315 21.94 1.97 8.32
N ALA A 316 21.64 3.12 8.94
CA ALA A 316 22.20 3.49 10.24
C ALA A 316 21.70 2.59 11.40
N ILE A 317 20.49 2.05 11.30
CA ILE A 317 19.95 1.09 12.28
C ILE A 317 20.64 -0.26 12.10
N VAL A 318 20.72 -0.75 10.85
CA VAL A 318 21.34 -2.03 10.52
C VAL A 318 22.84 -2.03 10.84
N GLU A 319 23.55 -0.92 10.59
CA GLU A 319 24.93 -0.75 11.03
C GLU A 319 25.05 -0.95 12.54
N ARG A 320 24.16 -0.32 13.33
CA ARG A 320 24.20 -0.45 14.79
C ARG A 320 23.95 -1.88 15.24
N GLU A 321 22.95 -2.56 14.66
CA GLU A 321 22.67 -3.96 14.97
C GLU A 321 23.83 -4.88 14.58
N TYR A 322 24.46 -4.62 13.44
CA TYR A 322 25.64 -5.34 12.98
C TYR A 322 26.79 -5.21 13.99
N GLN A 323 27.11 -3.98 14.44
CA GLN A 323 28.15 -3.76 15.44
C GLN A 323 27.84 -4.47 16.76
N MET A 324 26.58 -4.43 17.22
CA MET A 324 26.16 -5.14 18.45
C MET A 324 26.31 -6.66 18.32
N LYS A 325 25.89 -7.24 17.20
CA LYS A 325 26.01 -8.69 16.96
C LYS A 325 27.48 -9.13 16.84
N LEU A 326 28.31 -8.33 16.17
CA LEU A 326 29.75 -8.60 16.12
C LEU A 326 30.39 -8.57 17.51
N GLU A 327 30.05 -7.57 18.32
CA GLU A 327 30.58 -7.47 19.69
C GLU A 327 30.15 -8.68 20.53
N GLU A 328 28.89 -9.13 20.42
CA GLU A 328 28.41 -10.33 21.11
C GLU A 328 29.18 -11.58 20.67
N ILE A 329 29.40 -11.76 19.37
CA ILE A 329 30.18 -12.88 18.82
C ILE A 329 31.63 -12.82 19.33
N GLU A 330 32.26 -11.65 19.32
CA GLU A 330 33.63 -11.47 19.81
C GLU A 330 33.76 -11.79 21.30
N GLN A 331 32.77 -11.39 22.12
CA GLN A 331 32.71 -11.74 23.53
C GLN A 331 32.58 -13.25 23.73
N GLN A 332 31.74 -13.92 22.94
CA GLN A 332 31.58 -15.38 22.98
C GLN A 332 32.87 -16.10 22.53
N ASP A 333 33.53 -15.62 21.48
CA ASP A 333 34.79 -16.17 20.99
C ASP A 333 35.90 -16.05 22.04
N THR A 334 36.00 -14.89 22.67
CA THR A 334 36.93 -14.62 23.79
C THR A 334 36.67 -15.58 24.96
N LYS A 335 35.40 -15.86 25.27
CA LYS A 335 35.03 -16.80 26.32
C LYS A 335 35.45 -18.23 25.97
N PHE A 336 35.20 -18.68 24.74
CA PHE A 336 35.65 -19.99 24.27
C PHE A 336 37.17 -20.11 24.28
N ASP A 337 37.92 -19.05 23.93
CA ASP A 337 39.38 -19.04 24.05
C ASP A 337 39.87 -19.17 25.49
N MET A 338 39.19 -18.53 26.44
CA MET A 338 39.50 -18.70 27.87
C MET A 338 39.22 -20.13 28.36
N GLU A 339 38.10 -20.72 27.92
CA GLU A 339 37.74 -22.10 28.27
C GLU A 339 38.71 -23.12 27.66
N LEU A 340 39.11 -22.95 26.40
CA LEU A 340 40.14 -23.79 25.76
C LEU A 340 41.47 -23.70 26.50
N LYS A 341 41.95 -22.49 26.84
CA LYS A 341 43.18 -22.32 27.64
C LYS A 341 43.11 -23.02 29.00
N LYS A 342 41.93 -23.00 29.63
CA LYS A 342 41.71 -23.70 30.90
C LYS A 342 41.76 -25.21 30.69
N LEU A 343 41.09 -25.73 29.66
CA LEU A 343 41.12 -27.15 29.32
C LEU A 343 42.53 -27.62 28.99
N ASP A 344 43.32 -26.85 28.24
CA ASP A 344 44.74 -27.14 27.95
C ASP A 344 45.58 -27.20 29.25
N THR A 345 45.33 -26.28 30.17
CA THR A 345 46.03 -26.28 31.47
C THR A 345 45.66 -27.52 32.29
N GLU A 346 44.37 -27.89 32.31
CA GLU A 346 43.88 -29.11 32.96
C GLU A 346 44.43 -30.37 32.31
N HIS A 347 44.47 -30.43 30.97
CA HIS A 347 45.03 -31.53 30.20
C HIS A 347 46.50 -31.74 30.56
N ASN A 348 47.31 -30.68 30.55
CA ASN A 348 48.73 -30.75 30.92
C ASN A 348 48.94 -31.26 32.36
N ALA A 349 48.10 -30.82 33.31
CA ALA A 349 48.14 -31.29 34.68
C ALA A 349 47.76 -32.78 34.80
N LEU A 350 46.70 -33.20 34.11
CA LEU A 350 46.24 -34.60 34.06
C LEU A 350 47.26 -35.51 33.38
N GLN A 351 47.88 -35.05 32.29
CA GLN A 351 48.92 -35.77 31.58
C GLN A 351 50.15 -35.98 32.46
N THR A 352 50.55 -34.94 33.21
CA THR A 352 51.63 -35.06 34.21
C THR A 352 51.29 -36.07 35.31
N GLU A 353 50.03 -36.06 35.81
CA GLU A 353 49.56 -37.04 36.79
C GLU A 353 49.55 -38.46 36.21
N TYR A 354 49.08 -38.62 34.97
CA TYR A 354 49.05 -39.88 34.22
C TYR A 354 50.45 -40.47 34.10
N ASP A 355 51.42 -39.69 33.62
CA ASP A 355 52.80 -40.15 33.45
C ASP A 355 53.45 -40.51 34.79
N SER A 356 53.16 -39.77 35.86
CA SER A 356 53.62 -40.10 37.21
C SER A 356 53.04 -41.43 37.72
N VAL A 357 51.73 -41.65 37.58
CA VAL A 357 51.05 -42.89 37.99
C VAL A 357 51.52 -44.08 37.16
N LYS A 358 51.65 -43.90 35.84
CA LYS A 358 52.17 -44.90 34.92
C LYS A 358 53.58 -45.33 35.30
N ASN A 359 54.48 -44.38 35.54
CA ASN A 359 55.84 -44.67 36.00
C ASN A 359 55.88 -45.48 37.31
N VAL A 360 54.94 -45.23 38.24
CA VAL A 360 54.83 -46.01 39.49
C VAL A 360 54.35 -47.43 39.22
N ILE A 361 53.39 -47.61 38.29
CA ILE A 361 52.92 -48.93 37.86
C ILE A 361 54.07 -49.71 37.22
N ASP A 362 54.78 -49.11 36.26
CA ASP A 362 55.89 -49.73 35.54
C ASP A 362 56.99 -50.22 36.51
N LYS A 363 57.40 -49.37 37.46
CA LYS A 363 58.37 -49.74 38.51
C LYS A 363 57.88 -50.88 39.41
N ASN A 364 56.59 -50.93 39.72
CA ASN A 364 56.02 -52.00 40.55
C ASN A 364 55.93 -53.33 39.78
N VAL A 365 55.63 -53.28 38.48
CA VAL A 365 55.65 -54.45 37.60
C VAL A 365 57.07 -54.99 37.48
N GLU A 366 58.06 -54.14 37.21
CA GLU A 366 59.48 -54.53 37.13
C GLU A 366 59.97 -55.20 38.42
N LYS A 367 59.69 -54.60 39.59
CA LYS A 367 60.03 -55.20 40.88
C LYS A 367 59.36 -56.54 41.11
N SER A 368 58.08 -56.66 40.74
CA SER A 368 57.37 -57.93 40.87
C SER A 368 58.02 -58.98 39.96
N PHE A 369 58.35 -58.63 38.72
CA PHE A 369 59.01 -59.53 37.78
C PHE A 369 60.37 -60.01 38.29
N GLN A 370 61.18 -59.11 38.87
CA GLN A 370 62.47 -59.45 39.48
C GLN A 370 62.38 -60.34 40.72
N ILE A 371 61.25 -60.31 41.44
CA ILE A 371 61.02 -61.16 42.62
C ILE A 371 60.59 -62.58 42.22
N PHE A 372 59.99 -62.74 41.03
CA PHE A 372 59.46 -64.01 40.53
C PHE A 372 60.33 -64.65 39.42
N SER A 373 61.39 -64.00 38.98
CA SER A 373 62.48 -64.54 38.15
C SER A 373 63.65 -65.00 39.01
#